data_AF-A0A967MUD1-F1
#
_entry.id   AF-A0A967MUD1-F1
#
_cell.length_a   1.000
_cell.length_b   1.000
_cell.length_c   1.000
_cell.angle_alpha   90.00
_cell.angle_beta   90.00
_cell.angle_gamma   90.00
#
_symmetry.space_group_name_H-M   'P 1'
#
loop_
_entity.id
_entity.type
_entity.pdbx_description
1 polymer ?
#
loop_
_entity_poly.entity_id
_entity_poly.type
_entity_poly.pdbx_seq_one_letter_code
_entity_poly.pdbx_strand_id
1 'polypeptide(L)'
;MRHDPRAPATVLVYVGLDLIGDGLMKLPFVRALRHAFPEARIIWLAGQGKSVYAGALRPLVAGLIDEVIEDAGIRGRLSELWRRPLAG
;
A
#
# COMPACT_ATOMS: atom_id res chain seq x y z
N MET A 1 -17.13 12.81 16.88
CA MET A 1 -17.09 11.62 16.00
C MET A 1 -17.06 10.40 16.92
N ARG A 2 -17.97 9.42 16.75
CA ARG A 2 -18.03 8.27 17.67
C ARG A 2 -16.94 7.27 17.28
N HIS A 3 -16.09 6.87 18.23
CA HIS A 3 -15.15 5.76 18.05
C HIS A 3 -15.98 4.48 17.84
N ASP A 4 -15.90 3.88 16.65
CA ASP A 4 -16.41 2.53 16.43
C ASP A 4 -15.36 1.55 16.96
N PRO A 5 -15.63 0.79 18.04
CA PRO A 5 -14.67 -0.17 18.59
C PRO A 5 -14.35 -1.32 17.63
N ARG A 6 -15.06 -1.44 16.50
CA ARG A 6 -14.79 -2.42 15.43
C ARG A 6 -13.91 -1.87 14.31
N ALA A 7 -13.69 -0.56 14.26
CA ALA A 7 -12.81 0.03 13.27
C ALA A 7 -11.36 -0.44 13.52
N PRO A 8 -10.62 -0.79 12.46
CA PRO A 8 -9.25 -1.25 12.61
C PRO A 8 -8.37 -0.11 13.16
N ALA A 9 -7.54 -0.42 14.16
CA ALA A 9 -6.54 0.50 14.66
C ALA A 9 -5.38 0.71 13.66
N THR A 10 -5.11 -0.29 12.82
CA THR A 10 -4.05 -0.28 11.82
C THR A 10 -4.55 -0.89 10.52
N VAL A 11 -4.22 -0.26 9.39
CA VAL A 11 -4.49 -0.78 8.05
C VAL A 11 -3.16 -0.89 7.30
N LEU A 12 -2.84 -2.09 6.82
CA LEU A 12 -1.70 -2.32 5.94
C LEU A 12 -2.20 -2.53 4.51
N VAL A 13 -1.67 -1.75 3.57
CA VAL A 13 -1.90 -1.94 2.14
C VAL A 13 -0.65 -2.53 1.51
N TYR A 14 -0.77 -3.74 0.97
CA TYR A 14 0.28 -4.37 0.18
C TYR A 14 0.15 -4.00 -1.29
N VAL A 15 1.26 -3.55 -1.90
CA VAL A 15 1.38 -3.38 -3.34
C VAL A 15 2.62 -4.10 -3.86
N GLY A 16 2.49 -4.80 -4.99
CA GLY A 16 3.61 -5.55 -5.57
C GLY A 16 4.71 -4.63 -6.09
N LEU A 17 4.39 -3.85 -7.13
CA LEU A 17 5.22 -2.74 -7.63
C LEU A 17 4.52 -1.42 -7.33
N ASP A 18 5.32 -0.36 -7.27
CA ASP A 18 4.83 0.97 -6.91
C ASP A 18 5.62 2.07 -7.65
N LEU A 19 5.37 2.18 -8.96
CA LEU A 19 5.99 3.14 -9.87
C LEU A 19 5.10 4.39 -10.02
N ILE A 20 5.58 5.39 -10.76
CA ILE A 20 4.93 6.71 -10.77
C ILE A 20 3.53 6.69 -11.39
N GLY A 21 3.34 5.93 -12.47
CA GLY A 21 2.06 5.84 -13.16
C GLY A 21 0.98 5.18 -12.30
N ASP A 22 1.28 4.00 -11.77
CA ASP A 22 0.33 3.27 -10.92
C ASP A 22 0.16 3.94 -9.54
N GLY A 23 1.20 4.58 -9.00
CA GLY A 23 1.11 5.40 -7.79
C GLY A 23 0.14 6.57 -7.97
N LEU A 24 0.14 7.26 -9.11
CA LEU A 24 -0.86 8.29 -9.41
C LEU A 24 -2.28 7.70 -9.53
N MET A 25 -2.42 6.55 -10.18
CA MET A 25 -3.71 5.86 -10.32
C MET A 25 -4.31 5.41 -8.98
N LYS A 26 -3.47 5.12 -7.97
CA LYS A 26 -3.89 4.68 -6.63
C LYS A 26 -4.20 5.83 -5.65
N LEU A 27 -3.88 7.08 -5.97
CA LEU A 27 -4.14 8.23 -5.07
C LEU A 27 -5.60 8.36 -4.62
N PRO A 28 -6.62 8.16 -5.50
CA PRO A 28 -8.02 8.20 -5.07
C PRO A 28 -8.33 7.14 -4.01
N PHE A 29 -7.76 5.95 -4.12
CA PHE A 29 -7.90 4.88 -3.14
C PHE A 29 -7.30 5.30 -1.79
N VAL A 30 -6.08 5.85 -1.77
CA VAL A 30 -5.43 6.32 -0.54
C VAL A 30 -6.26 7.39 0.18
N ARG A 31 -6.84 8.34 -0.58
CA ARG A 31 -7.73 9.37 -0.02
C ARG A 31 -9.01 8.78 0.56
N ALA A 32 -9.64 7.86 -0.16
CA ALA A 32 -10.84 7.18 0.32
C ALA A 32 -10.55 6.35 1.57
N LEU A 33 -9.39 5.68 1.62
CA LEU A 33 -8.96 4.88 2.76
C LEU A 33 -8.78 5.73 4.02
N ARG A 34 -8.06 6.86 3.92
CA ARG A 34 -7.92 7.80 5.03
C ARG A 34 -9.27 8.38 5.46
N HIS A 35 -10.16 8.68 4.53
CA HIS A 35 -11.49 9.18 4.86
C HIS A 35 -12.35 8.14 5.59
N ALA A 36 -12.27 6.87 5.19
CA ALA A 36 -13.00 5.76 5.82
C ALA A 36 -12.45 5.41 7.21
N PHE A 37 -11.13 5.51 7.39
CA PHE A 37 -10.44 5.17 8.64
C PHE A 37 -9.57 6.34 9.12
N PRO A 38 -10.17 7.46 9.54
CA PRO A 38 -9.44 8.69 9.86
C PRO A 38 -8.42 8.48 10.98
N GLU A 39 -8.76 7.67 11.98
CA GLU A 39 -7.94 7.42 13.17
C GLU A 39 -6.99 6.22 13.04
N ALA A 40 -7.08 5.44 11.96
CA ALA A 40 -6.24 4.26 11.81
C ALA A 40 -4.82 4.63 11.41
N ARG A 41 -3.82 3.89 11.90
CA ARG A 41 -2.47 3.93 11.34
C ARG A 41 -2.46 3.24 9.97
N ILE A 42 -2.25 3.99 8.90
CA ILE A 42 -2.19 3.48 7.53
C ILE A 42 -0.74 3.28 7.13
N ILE A 43 -0.40 2.04 6.82
CA ILE A 43 0.93 1.60 6.40
C ILE A 43 0.85 1.16 4.93
N TRP A 44 1.72 1.71 4.09
CA TRP A 44 1.86 1.36 2.69
C TRP A 44 3.10 0.49 2.49
N LEU A 45 2.92 -0.76 2.09
CA LEU A 45 4.02 -1.70 1.92
C LEU A 45 4.25 -1.98 0.43
N ALA A 46 5.37 -1.49 -0.09
CA ALA A 46 5.88 -1.87 -1.40
C ALA A 46 6.65 -3.20 -1.29
N GLY A 47 6.01 -4.27 -1.76
CA GLY A 47 6.52 -5.64 -1.69
C GLY A 47 7.82 -5.83 -2.48
N GLN A 48 7.93 -5.15 -3.63
CA GLN A 48 9.08 -5.24 -4.53
C GLN A 48 9.67 -3.86 -4.81
N GLY A 49 10.78 -3.57 -4.14
CA GLY A 49 11.57 -2.37 -4.40
C GLY A 49 11.06 -1.12 -3.69
N LYS A 50 11.35 0.03 -4.29
CA LYS A 50 11.01 1.36 -3.80
C LYS A 50 9.57 1.75 -4.12
N SER A 51 9.03 2.66 -3.31
CA SER A 51 7.72 3.26 -3.46
C SER A 51 7.83 4.72 -3.90
N VAL A 52 7.05 5.10 -4.92
CA VAL A 52 6.91 6.51 -5.26
C VAL A 52 6.27 7.36 -4.17
N TYR A 53 5.55 6.76 -3.23
CA TYR A 53 4.99 7.43 -2.05
C TYR A 53 6.03 7.72 -0.96
N ALA A 54 7.20 7.05 -0.97
CA ALA A 54 8.36 7.47 -0.18
C ALA A 54 9.20 8.57 -0.88
N GLY A 55 9.07 8.68 -2.21
CA GLY A 55 9.84 9.61 -3.06
C GLY A 55 8.99 10.69 -3.72
N ALA A 56 8.93 10.69 -5.05
CA ALA A 56 8.41 11.79 -5.86
C ALA A 56 6.95 12.19 -5.54
N LEU A 57 6.11 11.24 -5.12
CA LEU A 57 4.69 11.49 -4.81
C LEU A 57 4.43 11.64 -3.30
N ARG A 58 5.47 11.59 -2.45
CA ARG A 58 5.34 11.77 -1.00
C ARG A 58 4.51 13.00 -0.60
N PRO A 59 4.66 14.19 -1.22
CA PRO A 59 3.83 15.35 -0.85
C PRO A 59 2.34 15.14 -1.08
N LEU A 60 1.94 14.29 -2.03
CA LEU A 60 0.53 14.03 -2.36
C LEU A 60 -0.15 13.07 -1.38
N VAL A 61 0.63 12.29 -0.64
CA VAL A 61 0.14 11.32 0.36
C VAL A 61 0.46 11.73 1.79
N ALA A 62 1.07 12.90 1.99
CA ALA A 62 1.35 13.46 3.30
C ALA A 62 0.04 13.63 4.10
N GLY A 63 0.00 13.08 5.31
CA GLY A 63 -1.21 13.06 6.16
C GLY A 63 -2.27 12.04 5.73
N LEU A 64 -2.04 11.27 4.66
CA LEU A 64 -2.90 10.16 4.25
C LEU A 64 -2.29 8.82 4.64
N ILE A 65 -0.98 8.66 4.46
CA ILE A 65 -0.21 7.46 4.80
C ILE A 65 0.75 7.83 5.95
N ASP A 66 0.76 7.03 7.01
CA ASP A 66 1.58 7.27 8.19
C ASP A 66 2.97 6.67 8.05
N GLU A 67 3.08 5.55 7.33
CA GLU A 67 4.34 4.83 7.13
C GLU A 67 4.40 4.21 5.75
N VAL A 68 5.57 4.29 5.12
CA VAL A 68 5.87 3.58 3.88
C VAL A 68 7.00 2.59 4.14
N ILE A 69 6.74 1.31 3.91
CA ILE A 69 7.71 0.22 3.99
C ILE A 69 8.14 -0.13 2.57
N GLU A 70 9.42 0.00 2.29
CA GLU A 70 10.04 -0.33 1.01
C GLU A 70 10.93 -1.56 1.14
N ASP A 71 11.29 -2.15 -0.01
CA ASP A 71 12.26 -3.24 -0.08
C ASP A 71 11.93 -4.42 0.85
N ALA A 72 10.64 -4.72 1.04
CA ALA A 72 10.16 -5.74 1.98
C ALA A 72 10.58 -7.18 1.61
N GLY A 73 11.27 -7.37 0.49
CA GLY A 73 11.74 -8.68 0.03
C GLY A 73 10.62 -9.63 -0.42
N ILE A 74 9.39 -9.12 -0.60
CA ILE A 74 8.23 -9.89 -1.04
C ILE A 74 8.26 -10.00 -2.56
N ARG A 75 9.24 -10.73 -3.06
CA ARG A 75 9.44 -10.98 -4.49
C ARG A 75 9.04 -12.41 -4.80
N GLY A 76 8.11 -12.57 -5.75
CA GLY A 76 7.90 -13.88 -6.36
C GLY A 76 9.13 -14.28 -7.14
N ARG A 77 9.59 -15.53 -7.02
CA ARG A 77 10.71 -16.00 -7.85
C ARG A 77 10.25 -16.06 -9.31
N LEU A 78 11.09 -15.69 -10.27
CA LEU A 78 10.76 -15.83 -11.70
C LEU A 78 10.36 -17.29 -12.04
N SER A 79 10.89 -18.27 -11.30
CA SER A 79 10.52 -19.68 -11.35
C SER A 79 9.04 -19.97 -11.02
N GLU A 80 8.37 -19.11 -10.25
CA GLU A 80 6.95 -19.24 -9.89
C GLU A 80 6.04 -18.97 -11.08
N LEU A 81 6.46 -18.15 -12.06
CA LEU A 81 5.72 -17.96 -13.31
C LEU A 81 5.67 -19.24 -14.17
N TRP A 82 6.62 -20.17 -13.97
CA TRP A 82 6.67 -21.46 -14.67
C TRP A 82 5.90 -22.56 -13.94
N ARG A 83 5.45 -22.30 -12.71
CA ARG A 83 4.60 -23.24 -11.96
C ARG A 83 3.15 -22.86 -12.17
N ARG A 84 2.31 -23.82 -12.56
CA ARG A 84 0.86 -23.62 -12.60
C ARG A 84 0.39 -23.28 -11.18
N PRO A 85 -0.14 -22.06 -10.93
CA PRO A 85 -0.44 -21.60 -9.56
C PRO A 85 -1.65 -22.31 -8.96
N LEU A 86 -2.46 -22.98 -9.80
CA LEU A 86 -3.59 -23.79 -9.40
C LEU A 86 -3.52 -25.12 -10.16
N ALA A 87 -3.74 -26.23 -9.47
CA ALA A 87 -4.09 -27.48 -10.15
C ALA A 87 -5.47 -27.25 -10.76
N GLY A 88 -5.57 -27.39 -12.08
CA GLY A 88 -6.87 -27.33 -12.78
C GLY A 88 -7.83 -28.40 -12.27
#